data_AF-A0A920GSF6-F1
#
_entry.id   AF-A0A920GSF6-F1
#
_cell.length_a   1.000
_cell.length_b   1.000
_cell.length_c   1.000
_cell.angle_alpha   90.00
_cell.angle_beta   90.00
_cell.angle_gamma   90.00
#
_symmetry.space_group_name_H-M   'P 1'
#
loop_
_entity.id
_entity.type
_entity.pdbx_description
1 polymer ?
#
loop_
_entity_poly.entity_id
_entity_poly.type
_entity_poly.pdbx_seq_one_letter_code
_entity_poly.pdbx_strand_id
1 'polypeptide(L)' 'MIAIQLEDILKTPKRILVASGLKKDLAVLAALKGKFVTHAILDYELAKAILEKSR' A
#
# COMPACT_ATOMS: atom_id res chain seq x y z
N MET A 1 21.30 2.45 -2.15
CA MET A 1 20.21 2.07 -1.22
C MET A 1 20.38 0.59 -0.93
N ILE A 2 20.53 0.19 0.34
CA ILE A 2 20.59 -1.22 0.73
C ILE A 2 19.17 -1.64 1.06
N ALA A 3 18.50 -2.33 0.13
CA ALA A 3 17.13 -2.81 0.26
C ALA A 3 16.91 -4.03 -0.65
N ILE A 4 15.91 -4.84 -0.35
CA ILE A 4 15.45 -5.92 -1.24
C ILE A 4 14.89 -5.32 -2.54
N GLN A 5 15.08 -6.01 -3.66
CA GLN A 5 14.52 -5.58 -4.94
C GLN A 5 13.00 -5.78 -4.97
N LEU A 6 12.29 -4.88 -5.67
CA LEU A 6 10.83 -4.96 -5.79
C LEU A 6 10.39 -6.30 -6.42
N GLU A 7 11.12 -6.77 -7.43
CA GLU A 7 10.87 -8.04 -8.11
C GLU A 7 10.87 -9.23 -7.14
N ASP A 8 11.74 -9.21 -6.14
CA ASP A 8 11.83 -10.26 -5.14
C ASP A 8 10.74 -10.14 -4.07
N ILE A 9 10.37 -8.91 -3.68
CA ILE A 9 9.19 -8.67 -2.85
C ILE A 9 7.95 -9.29 -3.52
N LEU A 10 7.77 -9.09 -4.83
CA LEU A 10 6.60 -9.57 -5.59
C LEU A 10 6.49 -11.09 -5.68
N LYS A 11 7.59 -11.84 -5.51
CA LYS A 11 7.58 -13.30 -5.39
C LYS A 11 7.06 -13.78 -4.03
N THR A 12 7.05 -12.91 -3.02
CA THR A 12 6.57 -13.26 -1.68
C THR A 12 5.03 -13.45 -1.72
N PRO A 13 4.50 -14.58 -1.24
CA PRO A 13 3.07 -14.89 -1.34
C PRO A 13 2.19 -13.96 -0.49
N LYS A 14 2.70 -13.48 0.64
CA LYS A 14 2.01 -12.58 1.56
C LYS A 14 2.82 -11.29 1.72
N ARG A 15 2.24 -10.16 1.33
CA ARG A 15 2.88 -8.83 1.32
C ARG A 15 1.96 -7.86 2.06
N ILE A 16 2.27 -7.62 3.32
CA ILE A 16 1.42 -6.87 4.24
C ILE A 16 1.89 -5.42 4.27
N LEU A 17 0.98 -4.50 3.93
CA LEU A 17 1.18 -3.07 4.11
C LEU A 17 0.46 -2.61 5.38
N VAL A 18 1.19 -1.91 6.24
CA VAL A 18 0.61 -1.23 7.39
C VAL A 18 0.90 0.25 7.25
N ALA A 19 -0.14 1.08 7.20
CA ALA A 19 0.02 2.53 7.06
C ALA A 19 -1.10 3.27 7.80
N SER A 20 -0.75 4.45 8.30
CA SER A 20 -1.69 5.36 8.94
C SER A 20 -1.28 6.81 8.69
N GLY A 21 -2.28 7.70 8.64
CA GLY A 21 -2.14 9.14 8.43
C GLY A 21 -2.37 9.58 6.98
N LEU A 22 -3.12 10.68 6.81
CA LEU A 22 -3.58 11.18 5.50
C LEU A 22 -2.45 11.57 4.53
N LYS A 23 -1.27 11.95 5.03
CA LYS A 23 -0.12 12.33 4.19
C LYS A 23 0.42 11.17 3.32
N LYS A 24 -0.03 9.93 3.55
CA LYS A 24 0.43 8.72 2.84
C LYS A 24 -0.57 8.21 1.80
N ASP A 25 -1.69 8.90 1.62
CA ASP A 25 -2.79 8.48 0.74
C ASP A 25 -2.35 8.14 -0.69
N LEU A 26 -1.56 8.99 -1.35
CA LEU A 26 -1.07 8.77 -2.71
C LEU A 26 -0.12 7.58 -2.78
N ALA A 27 0.78 7.42 -1.81
CA ALA A 27 1.74 6.33 -1.77
C ALA A 27 1.03 4.98 -1.57
N VAL A 28 0.06 4.94 -0.65
CA VAL A 28 -0.75 3.74 -0.41
C VAL A 28 -1.61 3.41 -1.62
N LEU A 29 -2.26 4.40 -2.23
CA LEU A 29 -3.05 4.20 -3.45
C LEU A 29 -2.19 3.63 -4.60
N ALA A 30 -0.97 4.15 -4.79
CA ALA A 30 -0.04 3.64 -5.79
C ALA A 30 0.38 2.19 -5.50
N ALA A 31 0.68 1.86 -4.24
CA ALA A 31 1.03 0.49 -3.85
C ALA A 31 -0.12 -0.51 -4.08
N LEU A 32 -1.36 -0.09 -3.81
CA LEU A 32 -2.57 -0.87 -4.06
C LEU A 32 -2.81 -1.06 -5.57
N LYS A 33 -2.79 0.01 -6.37
CA LYS A 33 -2.97 -0.05 -7.83
C LYS A 33 -1.87 -0.86 -8.51
N GLY A 34 -0.63 -0.77 -8.02
CA GLY A 34 0.52 -1.53 -8.50
C GLY A 34 0.51 -3.01 -8.10
N LYS A 35 -0.47 -3.47 -7.30
CA LYS A 35 -0.54 -4.85 -6.77
C LYS A 35 0.71 -5.29 -6.01
N PHE A 36 1.44 -4.32 -5.44
CA PHE A 36 2.66 -4.57 -4.65
C PHE A 36 2.33 -5.23 -3.31
N VAL A 37 1.09 -5.10 -2.85
CA VAL A 37 0.61 -5.57 -1.56
C VAL A 37 -0.53 -6.57 -1.77
N THR A 38 -0.65 -7.56 -0.89
CA THR A 38 -1.77 -8.53 -0.92
C THR A 38 -2.74 -8.33 0.23
N HIS A 39 -2.28 -7.72 1.33
CA HIS A 39 -3.10 -7.39 2.51
C HIS A 39 -2.73 -5.99 2.97
N ALA A 40 -3.71 -5.19 3.40
CA ALA A 40 -3.51 -3.83 3.87
C ALA A 40 -4.22 -3.61 5.20
N ILE A 41 -3.51 -3.00 6.16
CA ILE A 41 -4.05 -2.54 7.45
C ILE A 41 -3.89 -1.03 7.47
N LEU A 42 -5.03 -0.33 7.49
CA LEU A 42 -5.10 1.12 7.40
C LEU A 42 -5.99 1.67 8.52
N ASP A 43 -5.73 2.89 8.96
CA ASP A 43 -6.72 3.61 9.77
C ASP A 43 -7.93 4.03 8.93
N TYR A 44 -9.02 4.35 9.64
CA TYR A 44 -10.30 4.68 9.03
C TYR A 44 -10.23 5.86 8.06
N GLU A 45 -9.57 6.96 8.47
CA GLU A 45 -9.51 8.19 7.66
C GLU A 45 -8.71 7.98 6.38
N LEU A 46 -7.58 7.26 6.48
CA LEU A 46 -6.76 6.91 5.33
C LEU A 46 -7.50 5.96 4.37
N ALA A 47 -8.18 4.95 4.89
CA ALA A 47 -8.98 4.02 4.08
C ALA A 47 -10.12 4.75 3.35
N LYS A 48 -10.82 5.66 4.03
CA LYS A 48 -11.87 6.49 3.44
C LYS A 48 -11.32 7.37 2.31
N ALA A 49 -10.21 8.08 2.55
CA ALA A 49 -9.58 8.93 1.55
C ALA A 49 -9.13 8.15 0.29
N ILE A 50 -8.62 6.92 0.46
CA ILE A 50 -8.24 6.04 -0.65
C ILE A 50 -9.46 5.64 -1.48
N LEU A 51 -10.58 5.30 -0.84
CA LEU A 51 -11.82 4.90 -1.53
C LEU A 51 -12.41 6.05 -2.35
N GLU A 52 -12.41 7.27 -1.79
CA GLU A 52 -12.87 8.47 -2.51
C GLU A 52 -12.05 8.76 -3.76
N LYS A 53 -10.72 8.58 -3.70
CA LYS A 53 -9.79 8.76 -4.84
C LYS A 53 -9.76 7.61 -5.84
N SER A 54 -10.42 6.49 -5.52
CA SER A 54 -10.46 5.30 -6.37
C SER A 54 -11.71 5.24 -7.26
N ARG A 55 -12.69 6.11 -7.00
CA ARG A 55 -13.80 6.39 -7.92
C ARG A 55 -13.33 7.26 -9.08
#